data_AF-A0AA37LN91-F1
#
_entry.id   AF-A0AA37LN91-F1
#
_cell.length_a   1.000
_cell.length_b   1.000
_cell.length_c   1.000
_cell.angle_alpha   90.00
_cell.angle_beta   90.00
_cell.angle_gamma   90.00
#
_symmetry.space_group_name_H-M   'P 1'
#
loop_
_entity.id
_entity.type
_entity.pdbx_description
1 polymer ?
#
loop_
_entity_poly.entity_id
_entity_poly.type
_entity_poly.pdbx_seq_one_letter_code
_entity_poly.pdbx_strand_id
1 'polypeptide(L)'
;MDTFNRVRIPSSHDPRPPHRRKMYPAWNFRMQDDSARSTVADDHVRSSVDAVDTTWKTLHSCIQFELGSAFGSSSDGDTLAGSTAAEGDKIVVKLSADCLWPLVADGYSHDEKIMSHFSLAATIIHEIAHAINYAHMHWLHTPGPVVDRVSDPQKQPDLTQQLLGIGVNLFGSKTLQQRNPIEPYFENEQRSELGHSTENYI
;
A
#
# COMPACT_ATOMS: atom_id res chain seq x y z
N MET A 1 13.14 -12.40 9.32
CA MET A 1 12.77 -11.38 10.33
C MET A 1 11.26 -11.17 10.25
N ASP A 2 10.60 -10.98 11.38
CA ASP A 2 9.21 -10.52 11.42
C ASP A 2 9.20 -9.01 11.14
N THR A 3 9.14 -8.66 9.86
CA THR A 3 9.32 -7.29 9.37
C THR A 3 8.13 -6.37 9.62
N PHE A 4 7.06 -6.89 10.22
CA PHE A 4 5.86 -6.11 10.55
C PHE A 4 5.57 -6.05 12.05
N ASN A 5 6.50 -6.51 12.91
CA ASN A 5 6.27 -6.58 14.35
C ASN A 5 5.01 -7.39 14.72
N ARG A 6 4.59 -8.34 13.87
CA ARG A 6 3.33 -9.07 13.98
C ARG A 6 3.51 -10.34 14.79
N VAL A 7 3.23 -10.27 16.07
CA VAL A 7 3.21 -11.43 16.96
C VAL A 7 1.84 -12.08 16.93
N ARG A 8 1.77 -13.35 16.55
CA ARG A 8 0.50 -14.09 16.58
C ARG A 8 -0.07 -14.11 18.00
N ILE A 9 -1.34 -13.74 18.15
CA ILE A 9 -2.00 -13.80 19.46
C ILE A 9 -2.12 -15.27 19.86
N PRO A 10 -1.62 -15.66 21.05
CA PRO A 10 -1.81 -17.02 21.55
C PRO A 10 -3.29 -17.38 21.59
N SER A 11 -3.65 -18.62 21.24
CA SER A 11 -5.05 -19.07 21.21
C SER A 11 -5.78 -18.91 22.56
N SER A 12 -5.04 -18.83 23.67
CA SER A 12 -5.54 -18.56 25.03
C SER A 12 -5.87 -17.08 25.29
N HIS A 13 -5.30 -16.16 24.52
CA HIS A 13 -5.50 -14.71 24.62
C HIS A 13 -6.36 -14.14 23.49
N ASP A 14 -6.78 -14.95 22.52
CA ASP A 14 -7.66 -14.54 21.43
C ASP A 14 -9.13 -14.58 21.91
N PRO A 15 -9.81 -13.43 22.11
CA PRO A 15 -11.17 -13.41 22.65
C PRO A 15 -12.22 -13.87 21.65
N ARG A 16 -11.87 -14.09 20.38
CA ARG A 16 -12.82 -14.40 19.31
C ARG A 16 -13.34 -15.84 19.43
N PRO A 17 -14.52 -16.16 18.89
CA PRO A 17 -15.06 -17.53 18.90
C PRO A 17 -14.22 -18.53 18.09
N PRO A 18 -14.20 -19.84 18.43
CA PRO A 18 -13.35 -20.84 17.78
C PRO A 18 -13.47 -20.93 16.25
N HIS A 19 -14.67 -20.67 15.71
CA HIS A 19 -14.91 -20.67 14.27
C HIS A 19 -14.20 -19.50 13.56
N ARG A 20 -14.17 -18.30 14.17
CA ARG A 20 -13.45 -17.13 13.63
C ARG A 20 -11.93 -17.27 13.76
N ARG A 21 -11.43 -17.91 14.84
CA ARG A 21 -9.99 -18.17 15.02
C ARG A 21 -9.38 -19.06 13.94
N LYS A 22 -10.18 -19.99 13.40
CA LYS A 22 -9.77 -20.90 12.32
C LYS A 22 -9.73 -20.20 10.96
N MET A 23 -10.62 -19.22 10.74
CA MET A 23 -10.70 -18.49 9.48
C MET A 23 -9.64 -17.39 9.37
N TYR A 24 -9.39 -16.66 10.47
CA TYR A 24 -8.50 -15.50 10.44
C TYR A 24 -7.48 -15.55 11.61
N PRO A 25 -6.16 -15.68 11.35
CA PRO A 25 -5.16 -15.56 12.41
C PRO A 25 -5.17 -14.15 13.01
N ALA A 26 -5.25 -14.04 14.34
CA ALA A 26 -5.10 -12.77 15.04
C ALA A 26 -3.62 -12.44 15.27
N TRP A 27 -3.29 -11.17 15.06
CA TRP A 27 -1.95 -10.63 15.23
C TRP A 27 -1.99 -9.48 16.23
N ASN A 28 -0.94 -9.37 17.04
CA ASN A 28 -0.66 -8.21 17.87
C ASN A 28 0.60 -7.54 17.33
N PHE A 29 0.73 -6.24 17.54
CA PHE A 29 1.91 -5.49 17.15
C PHE A 29 2.78 -5.31 18.39
N ARG A 30 4.00 -5.85 18.36
CA ARG A 30 4.98 -5.62 19.42
C ARG A 30 6.16 -4.87 18.83
N MET A 31 6.44 -3.67 19.32
CA MET A 31 7.73 -3.03 19.02
C MET A 31 8.84 -3.99 19.47
N GLN A 32 9.69 -4.40 18.52
CA GLN A 32 10.90 -5.13 18.86
C GLN A 32 11.70 -4.32 19.88
N ASP A 33 12.23 -4.99 20.91
CA ASP A 33 13.16 -4.33 21.83
C ASP A 33 14.40 -3.87 21.05
N ASP A 34 14.63 -2.55 20.97
CA ASP A 34 15.75 -1.87 20.28
C ASP A 34 17.15 -2.40 20.68
N SER A 35 17.22 -3.25 21.69
CA SER A 35 18.42 -3.98 22.13
C SER A 35 19.09 -4.82 21.04
N ALA A 36 18.34 -5.28 20.04
CA ALA A 36 18.90 -5.89 18.84
C ALA A 36 19.04 -4.79 17.77
N ARG A 37 20.26 -4.29 17.56
CA ARG A 37 20.66 -3.31 16.52
C ARG A 37 20.46 -3.81 15.07
N SER A 38 19.36 -4.48 14.76
CA SER A 38 19.02 -4.86 13.40
C SER A 38 18.25 -3.74 12.73
N THR A 39 18.96 -2.68 12.38
CA THR A 39 18.38 -1.64 11.54
C THR A 39 18.09 -2.19 10.16
N VAL A 40 16.90 -1.91 9.61
CA VAL A 40 16.51 -2.36 8.26
C VAL A 40 17.54 -1.95 7.21
N ALA A 41 18.07 -0.73 7.31
CA ALA A 41 19.16 -0.21 6.50
C ALA A 41 20.34 0.15 7.40
N ASP A 42 21.57 -0.08 6.94
CA ASP A 42 22.79 0.39 7.62
C ASP A 42 23.08 1.86 7.30
N ASP A 43 24.09 2.44 7.95
CA ASP A 43 24.45 3.85 7.79
C ASP A 43 24.99 4.17 6.39
N HIS A 44 25.53 3.17 5.69
CA HIS A 44 25.98 3.33 4.30
C HIS A 44 24.80 3.49 3.35
N VAL A 45 23.77 2.64 3.45
CA VAL A 45 22.54 2.77 2.66
C VAL A 45 21.84 4.09 2.96
N ARG A 46 21.71 4.47 4.24
CA ARG A 46 21.06 5.73 4.65
C ARG A 46 21.74 6.98 4.11
N SER A 47 23.06 6.97 4.02
CA SER A 47 23.82 8.10 3.48
C SER A 47 23.86 8.11 1.95
N SER A 48 23.64 6.96 1.31
CA SER A 48 23.71 6.80 -0.15
C SER A 48 22.38 6.99 -0.86
N VAL A 49 21.24 6.81 -0.17
CA VAL A 49 19.91 6.88 -0.75
C VAL A 49 19.03 7.87 0.00
N ASP A 50 18.58 8.90 -0.71
CA ASP A 50 17.46 9.73 -0.27
C ASP A 50 16.16 8.99 -0.58
N ALA A 51 15.64 8.26 0.41
CA ALA A 51 14.44 7.46 0.24
C ALA A 51 13.21 8.31 -0.11
N VAL A 52 13.12 9.55 0.40
CA VAL A 52 11.97 10.43 0.14
C VAL A 52 12.00 10.92 -1.31
N ASP A 53 13.13 11.46 -1.75
CA ASP A 53 13.30 11.92 -3.14
C ASP A 53 13.18 10.76 -4.14
N THR A 54 13.74 9.59 -3.81
CA THR A 54 13.66 8.40 -4.66
C THR A 54 12.23 7.88 -4.79
N THR A 55 11.48 7.81 -3.69
CA THR A 55 10.06 7.44 -3.73
C THR A 55 9.24 8.46 -4.51
N TRP A 56 9.47 9.76 -4.31
CA TRP A 56 8.79 10.81 -5.06
C TRP A 56 9.03 10.72 -6.56
N LYS A 57 10.30 10.54 -6.98
CA LYS A 57 10.66 10.35 -8.39
C LYS A 57 10.04 9.10 -8.99
N THR A 58 10.08 8.00 -8.24
CA THR A 58 9.46 6.73 -8.64
C THR A 58 7.97 6.96 -8.88
N LEU A 59 7.25 7.50 -7.91
CA LEU A 59 5.83 7.85 -8.04
C LEU A 59 5.56 8.70 -9.26
N HIS A 60 6.26 9.82 -9.41
CA HIS A 60 6.09 10.73 -10.54
C HIS A 60 6.30 10.04 -11.90
N SER A 61 7.17 9.04 -11.97
CA SER A 61 7.48 8.32 -13.21
C SER A 61 6.47 7.22 -13.57
N CYS A 62 5.75 6.64 -12.59
CA CYS A 62 4.96 5.43 -12.79
C CYS A 62 3.50 5.51 -12.35
N ILE A 63 3.10 6.53 -11.58
CA ILE A 63 1.71 6.67 -11.11
C ILE A 63 0.80 7.10 -12.26
N GLN A 64 -0.35 6.43 -12.37
CA GLN A 64 -1.39 6.77 -13.34
C GLN A 64 -2.75 6.74 -12.65
N PHE A 65 -3.56 7.77 -12.91
CA PHE A 65 -4.94 7.83 -12.45
C PHE A 65 -5.87 7.42 -13.58
N GLU A 66 -6.76 6.48 -13.27
CA GLU A 66 -7.80 6.01 -14.18
C GLU A 66 -9.18 6.22 -13.56
N LEU A 67 -10.12 6.63 -14.39
CA LEU A 67 -11.53 6.70 -14.02
C LEU A 67 -12.26 5.56 -14.70
N GLY A 68 -12.94 4.74 -13.90
CA GLY A 68 -13.75 3.63 -14.41
C GLY A 68 -15.11 3.62 -13.72
N SER A 69 -16.14 3.08 -14.38
CA SER A 69 -17.35 2.74 -13.64
C SER A 69 -17.04 1.57 -12.72
N ALA A 70 -17.50 1.65 -11.48
CA ALA A 70 -17.43 0.51 -10.58
C ALA A 70 -18.45 -0.59 -10.95
N PHE A 71 -19.34 -0.31 -11.91
CA PHE A 71 -20.24 -1.26 -12.56
C PHE A 71 -19.68 -1.67 -13.93
N GLY A 72 -18.68 -2.56 -13.95
CA GLY A 72 -17.94 -2.82 -15.19
C GLY A 72 -17.46 -4.24 -15.47
N SER A 73 -16.88 -4.99 -14.51
CA SER A 73 -16.12 -6.18 -14.94
C SER A 73 -15.85 -7.28 -13.92
N SER A 74 -16.71 -7.46 -12.92
CA SER A 74 -16.67 -8.70 -12.11
C SER A 74 -18.07 -9.15 -11.75
N SER A 75 -18.31 -10.44 -11.95
CA SER A 75 -19.54 -11.17 -11.64
C SER A 75 -19.88 -11.25 -10.15
N ASP A 76 -19.08 -10.63 -9.30
CA ASP A 76 -19.31 -10.48 -7.87
C ASP A 76 -19.53 -8.98 -7.62
N GLY A 77 -20.76 -8.60 -7.25
CA GLY A 77 -21.27 -7.23 -7.19
C GLY A 77 -20.64 -6.32 -6.13
N ASP A 78 -19.32 -6.31 -6.01
CA ASP A 78 -18.57 -5.53 -5.04
C ASP A 78 -17.98 -4.27 -5.67
N THR A 79 -18.75 -3.18 -5.53
CA THR A 79 -18.38 -1.82 -5.91
C THR A 79 -17.33 -1.27 -4.94
N LEU A 80 -16.15 -0.85 -5.44
CA LEU A 80 -15.12 -0.14 -4.68
C LEU A 80 -15.05 1.33 -5.14
N ALA A 81 -14.88 2.25 -4.19
CA ALA A 81 -14.72 3.69 -4.49
C ALA A 81 -13.36 4.01 -5.12
N GLY A 82 -12.33 3.25 -4.74
CA GLY A 82 -10.96 3.37 -5.23
C GLY A 82 -10.25 2.02 -5.16
N SER A 83 -9.18 1.89 -5.94
CA SER A 83 -8.25 0.77 -5.85
C SER A 83 -6.89 1.15 -6.42
N THR A 84 -5.83 0.62 -5.83
CA THR A 84 -4.46 0.81 -6.31
C THR A 84 -3.81 -0.52 -6.60
N ALA A 85 -3.25 -0.66 -7.80
CA ALA A 85 -2.63 -1.90 -8.26
C ALA A 85 -1.36 -1.61 -9.05
N ALA A 86 -0.43 -2.57 -9.04
CA ALA A 86 0.72 -2.54 -9.93
C ALA A 86 0.38 -3.23 -11.27
N GLU A 87 0.51 -2.51 -12.39
CA GLU A 87 0.28 -3.04 -13.73
C GLU A 87 1.56 -2.91 -14.57
N GLY A 88 2.36 -3.97 -14.57
CA GLY A 88 3.71 -3.93 -15.14
C GLY A 88 4.62 -3.01 -14.31
N ASP A 89 5.17 -1.97 -14.94
CA ASP A 89 6.02 -0.96 -14.30
C ASP A 89 5.22 0.27 -13.83
N LYS A 90 3.88 0.22 -13.92
CA LYS A 90 2.99 1.32 -13.54
C LYS A 90 2.31 1.04 -12.21
N ILE A 91 2.03 2.12 -11.48
CA ILE A 91 1.16 2.12 -10.30
C ILE A 91 -0.15 2.78 -10.73
N VAL A 92 -1.20 1.98 -10.88
CA VAL A 92 -2.49 2.44 -11.38
C VAL A 92 -3.43 2.64 -10.20
N VAL A 93 -3.87 3.88 -10.02
CA VAL A 93 -4.93 4.29 -9.09
C VAL A 93 -6.22 4.41 -9.87
N LYS A 94 -7.15 3.49 -9.66
CA LYS A 94 -8.49 3.50 -10.27
C LYS A 94 -9.47 4.10 -9.29
N LEU A 95 -10.18 5.14 -9.71
CA LEU A 95 -11.26 5.75 -8.94
C LEU A 95 -12.59 5.44 -9.62
N SER A 96 -13.60 5.14 -8.81
CA SER A 96 -14.97 4.97 -9.29
C SER A 96 -15.52 6.31 -9.78
N ALA A 97 -15.92 6.36 -11.04
CA ALA A 97 -16.62 7.50 -11.61
C ALA A 97 -17.98 7.75 -10.89
N ASP A 98 -18.55 6.73 -10.26
CA ASP A 98 -19.81 6.82 -9.53
C ASP A 98 -19.68 7.72 -8.28
N CYS A 99 -18.49 7.78 -7.68
CA CYS A 99 -18.18 8.69 -6.56
C CYS A 99 -18.11 10.16 -6.99
N LEU A 100 -17.92 10.44 -8.29
CA LEU A 100 -17.90 11.80 -8.84
C LEU A 100 -19.30 12.30 -9.19
N TRP A 101 -20.26 11.40 -9.41
CA TRP A 101 -21.59 11.75 -9.91
C TRP A 101 -22.34 12.76 -9.04
N PRO A 102 -22.34 12.62 -7.69
CA PRO A 102 -22.98 13.61 -6.81
C PRO A 102 -22.40 15.02 -6.94
N LEU A 103 -21.13 15.13 -7.34
CA LEU A 103 -20.45 16.43 -7.48
C LEU A 103 -20.86 17.17 -8.75
N VAL A 104 -21.16 16.43 -9.82
CA VAL A 104 -21.44 17.00 -11.15
C VAL A 104 -22.93 17.10 -11.47
N ALA A 105 -23.77 16.29 -10.84
CA ALA A 105 -25.21 16.30 -11.10
C ALA A 105 -25.94 17.41 -10.32
N ASP A 106 -26.88 18.08 -10.97
CA ASP A 106 -27.64 19.20 -10.39
C ASP A 106 -28.69 18.75 -9.36
N GLY A 107 -29.06 17.46 -9.35
CA GLY A 107 -30.10 16.91 -8.48
C GLY A 107 -29.70 16.69 -7.02
N TYR A 108 -28.41 16.85 -6.68
CA TYR A 108 -27.91 16.65 -5.32
C TYR A 108 -27.91 17.96 -4.53
N SER A 109 -28.28 17.86 -3.25
CA SER A 109 -28.22 18.96 -2.30
C SER A 109 -26.78 19.41 -2.02
N HIS A 110 -26.65 20.60 -1.44
CA HIS A 110 -25.35 21.14 -1.06
C HIS A 110 -24.61 20.25 -0.04
N ASP A 111 -25.35 19.71 0.94
CA ASP A 111 -24.78 18.86 1.98
C ASP A 111 -24.28 17.52 1.42
N GLU A 112 -25.04 16.90 0.51
CA GLU A 112 -24.60 15.70 -0.20
C GLU A 112 -23.33 15.97 -1.01
N LYS A 113 -23.25 17.13 -1.69
CA LYS A 113 -22.04 17.53 -2.42
C LYS A 113 -20.84 17.71 -1.50
N ILE A 114 -21.00 18.31 -0.32
CA ILE A 114 -19.90 18.43 0.66
C ILE A 114 -19.43 17.06 1.11
N MET A 115 -20.36 16.16 1.46
CA MET A 115 -20.03 14.83 1.93
C MET A 115 -19.30 14.02 0.84
N SER A 116 -19.76 14.10 -0.40
CA SER A 116 -19.10 13.46 -1.55
C SER A 116 -17.72 14.05 -1.83
N HIS A 117 -17.49 15.37 -1.67
CA HIS A 117 -16.15 15.94 -1.80
C HIS A 117 -15.19 15.36 -0.77
N PHE A 118 -15.62 15.28 0.48
CA PHE A 118 -14.80 14.73 1.56
C PHE A 118 -14.49 13.25 1.30
N SER A 119 -15.51 12.47 0.95
CA SER A 119 -15.35 11.04 0.65
C SER A 119 -14.38 10.81 -0.51
N LEU A 120 -14.53 11.56 -1.62
CA LEU A 120 -13.63 11.46 -2.76
C LEU A 120 -12.20 11.85 -2.41
N ALA A 121 -12.00 12.96 -1.69
CA ALA A 121 -10.67 13.40 -1.28
C ALA A 121 -9.99 12.38 -0.36
N ALA A 122 -10.74 11.81 0.59
CA ALA A 122 -10.25 10.75 1.46
C ALA A 122 -9.85 9.50 0.66
N THR A 123 -10.67 9.08 -0.32
CA THR A 123 -10.34 7.96 -1.22
C THR A 123 -9.07 8.26 -2.01
N ILE A 124 -8.94 9.44 -2.62
CA ILE A 124 -7.72 9.80 -3.38
C ILE A 124 -6.47 9.72 -2.50
N ILE A 125 -6.52 10.27 -1.29
CA ILE A 125 -5.38 10.25 -0.36
C ILE A 125 -5.05 8.82 0.07
N HIS A 126 -6.07 7.99 0.34
CA HIS A 126 -5.91 6.59 0.69
C HIS A 126 -5.23 5.80 -0.44
N GLU A 127 -5.70 5.95 -1.68
CA GLU A 127 -5.08 5.28 -2.83
C GLU A 127 -3.64 5.80 -3.11
N ILE A 128 -3.37 7.08 -2.88
CA ILE A 128 -1.99 7.61 -2.95
C ILE A 128 -1.10 6.98 -1.86
N ALA A 129 -1.62 6.70 -0.67
CA ALA A 129 -0.85 6.02 0.37
C ALA A 129 -0.45 4.61 -0.07
N HIS A 130 -1.36 3.87 -0.72
CA HIS A 130 -1.01 2.61 -1.36
C HIS A 130 0.04 2.80 -2.46
N ALA A 131 -0.14 3.79 -3.33
CA ALA A 131 0.81 4.07 -4.40
C ALA A 131 2.22 4.33 -3.87
N ILE A 132 2.36 5.02 -2.72
CA ILE A 132 3.64 5.24 -2.04
C ILE A 132 4.29 3.89 -1.64
N ASN A 133 3.52 2.94 -1.12
CA ASN A 133 4.03 1.62 -0.77
C ASN A 133 4.46 0.82 -2.01
N TYR A 134 3.67 0.87 -3.08
CA TYR A 134 4.05 0.29 -4.38
C TYR A 134 5.34 0.91 -4.92
N ALA A 135 5.53 2.23 -4.77
CA ALA A 135 6.74 2.92 -5.18
C ALA A 135 7.96 2.48 -4.37
N HIS A 136 7.84 2.36 -3.04
CA HIS A 136 8.89 1.78 -2.20
C HIS A 136 9.30 0.39 -2.70
N MET A 137 8.32 -0.46 -3.02
CA MET A 137 8.60 -1.78 -3.54
C MET A 137 9.28 -1.75 -4.90
N HIS A 138 8.85 -0.86 -5.79
CA HIS A 138 9.39 -0.74 -7.13
C HIS A 138 10.90 -0.47 -7.11
N TRP A 139 11.34 0.59 -6.40
CA TRP A 139 12.76 0.95 -6.40
C TRP A 139 13.62 0.04 -5.52
N LEU A 140 13.03 -0.70 -4.57
CA LEU A 140 13.74 -1.70 -3.76
C LEU A 140 13.89 -3.06 -4.47
N HIS A 141 12.88 -3.53 -5.22
CA HIS A 141 12.93 -4.82 -5.94
C HIS A 141 13.51 -4.71 -7.35
N THR A 142 13.43 -3.53 -7.95
CA THR A 142 13.94 -3.26 -9.29
C THR A 142 14.70 -1.94 -9.26
N PRO A 143 15.87 -1.90 -8.58
CA PRO A 143 16.68 -0.68 -8.53
C PRO A 143 17.20 -0.38 -9.94
N GLY A 144 16.54 0.55 -10.63
CA GLY A 144 16.81 0.97 -11.99
C GLY A 144 17.05 2.47 -12.08
N PRO A 145 17.36 3.03 -13.27
CA PRO A 145 18.07 4.31 -13.43
C PRO A 145 17.36 5.54 -12.83
N VAL A 146 16.07 5.43 -12.45
CA VAL A 146 15.28 6.47 -11.79
C VAL A 146 15.81 6.85 -10.41
N VAL A 147 16.72 6.06 -9.82
CA VAL A 147 17.61 6.53 -8.75
C VAL A 147 18.68 7.46 -9.35
N ASP A 148 18.25 8.59 -9.94
CA ASP A 148 19.06 9.59 -10.65
C ASP A 148 20.04 10.38 -9.74
N ARG A 149 20.44 9.80 -8.60
CA ARG A 149 21.55 10.26 -7.76
C ARG A 149 22.48 9.16 -7.27
N VAL A 150 22.20 7.88 -7.53
CA VAL A 150 23.27 6.87 -7.54
C VAL A 150 23.79 6.88 -8.96
N SER A 151 24.89 7.59 -9.17
CA SER A 151 25.56 7.65 -10.47
C SER A 151 25.78 6.23 -10.98
N ASP A 152 24.91 5.77 -11.88
CA ASP A 152 24.94 4.45 -12.51
C ASP A 152 24.79 3.26 -11.52
N PRO A 153 23.64 2.58 -11.44
CA PRO A 153 23.49 1.33 -10.66
C PRO A 153 24.54 0.26 -11.01
N GLN A 154 25.15 0.33 -12.20
CA GLN A 154 26.28 -0.51 -12.59
C GLN A 154 27.58 -0.20 -11.85
N LYS A 155 27.70 0.96 -11.19
CA LYS A 155 28.89 1.38 -10.42
C LYS A 155 28.84 0.99 -8.94
N GLN A 156 27.69 0.58 -8.41
CA GLN A 156 27.54 0.13 -7.02
C GLN A 156 26.67 -1.13 -6.90
N PRO A 157 27.20 -2.29 -7.35
CA PRO A 157 26.47 -3.57 -7.26
C PRO A 157 26.15 -3.95 -5.80
N ASP A 158 27.02 -3.58 -4.86
CA ASP A 158 26.83 -3.87 -3.43
C ASP A 158 25.63 -3.13 -2.85
N LEU A 159 25.46 -1.83 -3.17
CA LEU A 159 24.31 -1.04 -2.74
C LEU A 159 23.01 -1.61 -3.34
N THR A 160 23.04 -2.00 -4.62
CA THR A 160 21.89 -2.61 -5.30
C THR A 160 21.45 -3.90 -4.59
N GLN A 161 22.40 -4.76 -4.21
CA GLN A 161 22.12 -5.98 -3.46
C GLN A 161 21.58 -5.69 -2.05
N GLN A 162 22.08 -4.67 -1.37
CA GLN A 162 21.57 -4.25 -0.07
C GLN A 162 20.12 -3.74 -0.16
N LEU A 163 19.81 -2.91 -1.16
CA LEU A 163 18.45 -2.43 -1.41
C LEU A 163 17.48 -3.57 -1.74
N LEU A 164 17.92 -4.53 -2.57
CA LEU A 164 17.15 -5.75 -2.84
C LEU A 164 16.92 -6.54 -1.55
N GLY A 165 17.93 -6.71 -0.71
CA GLY A 165 17.80 -7.37 0.59
C GLY A 165 16.79 -6.66 1.51
N ILE A 166 16.79 -5.33 1.53
CA ILE A 166 15.81 -4.51 2.25
C ILE A 166 14.41 -4.75 1.69
N GLY A 167 14.25 -4.72 0.36
CA GLY A 167 12.99 -5.00 -0.32
C GLY A 167 12.43 -6.37 0.05
N VAL A 168 13.27 -7.41 -0.05
CA VAL A 168 12.89 -8.79 0.29
C VAL A 168 12.55 -8.92 1.79
N ASN A 169 13.23 -8.21 2.67
CA ASN A 169 12.90 -8.22 4.09
C ASN A 169 11.54 -7.56 4.33
N LEU A 170 11.34 -6.34 3.84
CA LEU A 170 10.12 -5.56 4.10
C LEU A 170 8.89 -6.12 3.40
N PHE A 171 9.04 -6.57 2.15
CA PHE A 171 7.91 -6.93 1.30
C PHE A 171 7.96 -8.38 0.81
N GLY A 172 8.96 -9.17 1.19
CA GLY A 172 9.12 -10.56 0.75
C GLY A 172 9.71 -10.71 -0.65
N SER A 173 9.95 -11.95 -1.08
CA SER A 173 10.77 -12.24 -2.28
C SER A 173 10.07 -12.14 -3.64
N LYS A 174 8.77 -11.86 -3.69
CA LYS A 174 8.06 -11.82 -4.97
C LYS A 174 8.07 -10.38 -5.52
N THR A 175 8.28 -10.25 -6.82
CA THR A 175 8.27 -8.96 -7.52
C THR A 175 6.86 -8.39 -7.65
N LEU A 176 6.74 -7.11 -8.01
CA LEU A 176 5.46 -6.42 -8.28
C LEU A 176 4.57 -7.21 -9.27
N GLN A 177 5.16 -7.80 -10.31
CA GLN A 177 4.44 -8.60 -11.30
C GLN A 177 3.88 -9.92 -10.74
N GLN A 178 4.46 -10.44 -9.66
CA GLN A 178 4.10 -11.72 -9.03
C GLN A 178 3.25 -11.57 -7.77
N ARG A 179 3.10 -10.34 -7.27
CA ARG A 179 2.19 -9.98 -6.17
C ARG A 179 1.29 -8.88 -6.67
N ASN A 180 0.08 -9.22 -7.06
CA ASN A 180 -0.99 -8.25 -7.14
C ASN A 180 -2.25 -8.92 -6.56
N PRO A 181 -2.86 -8.40 -5.48
CA PRO A 181 -2.45 -7.22 -4.70
C PRO A 181 -1.26 -7.49 -3.75
N ILE A 182 -0.53 -6.42 -3.45
CA ILE A 182 0.73 -6.42 -2.70
C ILE A 182 0.53 -6.24 -1.19
N GLU A 183 -0.42 -5.41 -0.82
CA GLU A 183 -0.57 -5.01 0.57
C GLU A 183 -1.33 -6.06 1.38
N PRO A 184 -0.87 -6.33 2.61
CA PRO A 184 -1.71 -7.02 3.57
C PRO A 184 -2.83 -6.06 3.95
N TYR A 185 -3.98 -6.18 3.29
CA TYR A 185 -5.14 -5.39 3.65
C TYR A 185 -5.48 -5.58 5.14
N PHE A 186 -6.10 -4.59 5.77
CA PHE A 186 -6.70 -4.78 7.09
C PHE A 186 -7.62 -6.01 7.07
N GLU A 187 -7.36 -6.98 7.96
CA GLU A 187 -8.02 -8.30 7.97
C GLU A 187 -7.91 -9.14 6.68
N ASN A 188 -6.97 -8.79 5.78
CA ASN A 188 -6.87 -9.28 4.39
C ASN A 188 -8.10 -8.98 3.52
N GLU A 189 -8.91 -7.97 3.89
CA GLU A 189 -10.09 -7.54 3.17
C GLU A 189 -9.94 -6.08 2.75
N GLN A 190 -9.83 -5.82 1.43
CA GLN A 190 -9.62 -4.48 0.87
C GLN A 190 -10.69 -3.46 1.31
N ARG A 191 -11.93 -3.91 1.54
CA ARG A 191 -13.03 -3.06 2.00
C ARG A 191 -12.89 -2.60 3.45
N SER A 192 -12.29 -3.45 4.28
CA SER A 192 -12.16 -3.18 5.70
C SER A 192 -11.16 -2.04 5.95
N GLU A 193 -10.37 -1.62 4.96
CA GLU A 193 -9.46 -0.48 5.11
C GLU A 193 -10.16 0.88 5.04
N LEU A 194 -11.09 1.04 4.09
CA LEU A 194 -11.89 2.25 3.93
C LEU A 194 -13.02 2.35 4.97
N GLY A 195 -13.49 1.20 5.49
CA GLY A 195 -14.66 1.08 6.36
C GLY A 195 -14.36 0.84 7.85
N HIS A 196 -13.28 0.15 8.24
CA HIS A 196 -13.13 -0.26 9.65
C HIS A 196 -13.05 0.92 10.62
N SER A 197 -12.38 2.01 10.25
CA SER A 197 -12.29 3.22 11.08
C SER A 197 -13.57 4.05 11.10
N THR A 198 -14.38 4.01 10.05
CA THR A 198 -15.65 4.76 9.91
C THR A 198 -16.83 4.00 10.48
N GLU A 199 -16.86 2.67 10.36
CA GLU A 199 -17.98 1.82 10.78
C GLU A 199 -17.92 1.42 12.26
N ASN A 200 -16.73 1.40 12.88
CA ASN A 200 -16.56 0.96 14.29
C ASN A 200 -16.34 2.11 15.28
N TYR A 201 -16.23 3.36 14.82
CA TYR A 201 -15.98 4.52 15.68
C TYR A 201 -16.98 5.68 15.48
N ILE A 202 -18.09 5.43 14.79
CA ILE A 202 -19.27 6.31 14.76
C ILE A 202 -20.41 5.65 15.52
#